data_AF-A0A2K5F9W9-F1
#
_entry.id   AF-A0A2K5F9W9-F1
#
_cell.length_a   1.000
_cell.length_b   1.000
_cell.length_c   1.000
_cell.angle_alpha   90.00
_cell.angle_beta   90.00
_cell.angle_gamma   90.00
#
_symmetry.space_group_name_H-M   'P 1'
#
loop_
_entity.id
_entity.type
_entity.pdbx_description
1 polymer ?
#
loop_
_entity_poly.entity_id
_entity_poly.type
_entity_poly.pdbx_seq_one_letter_code
_entity_poly.pdbx_strand_id
1 'polypeptide(L)'
;MTLGCLAPYRRLGIGTKMLNHVLNICEKDGTFDNIYLHVQISNESAIDFYRKFGFEIIETKNYYCKRIEPADAHVLQKNLRVPSGRNADVQKTDNRTNYK
;
A
#
# COMPACT_ATOMS: atom_id res chain seq x y z
N MET A 1 1.54 8.86 11.79
CA MET A 1 0.34 8.23 12.41
C MET A 1 0.68 6.78 12.73
N THR A 2 0.22 6.23 13.85
CA THR A 2 0.48 4.84 14.27
C THR A 2 -0.78 3.99 14.15
N LEU A 3 -0.62 2.70 13.82
CA LEU A 3 -1.71 1.72 13.82
C LEU A 3 -1.23 0.48 14.56
N GLY A 4 -1.91 0.11 15.65
CA GLY A 4 -1.52 -1.01 16.48
C GLY A 4 -2.49 -1.23 17.64
N CYS A 5 -2.33 -2.37 18.31
CA CYS A 5 -3.06 -2.71 19.52
C CYS A 5 -2.11 -3.38 20.52
N LEU A 6 -2.49 -3.41 21.80
CA LEU A 6 -1.70 -4.11 22.82
C LEU A 6 -1.56 -5.59 22.45
N ALA A 7 -0.40 -6.17 22.77
CA ALA A 7 -0.08 -7.55 22.40
C ALA A 7 -1.17 -8.59 22.79
N PRO A 8 -1.82 -8.51 23.97
CA PRO A 8 -2.88 -9.44 24.34
C PRO A 8 -4.12 -9.42 23.44
N TYR A 9 -4.34 -8.37 22.66
CA TYR A 9 -5.51 -8.22 21.78
C TYR A 9 -5.18 -8.41 20.29
N ARG A 10 -3.95 -8.86 19.97
CA ARG A 10 -3.59 -9.21 18.60
C ARG A 10 -4.37 -10.45 18.15
N ARG A 11 -4.49 -10.62 16.83
CA ARG A 11 -5.19 -11.75 16.18
C ARG A 11 -6.70 -11.84 16.45
N LEU A 12 -7.31 -10.80 17.03
CA LEU A 12 -8.76 -10.67 17.21
C LEU A 12 -9.44 -9.81 16.14
N GLY A 13 -8.78 -9.59 14.99
CA GLY A 13 -9.33 -8.78 13.89
C GLY A 13 -9.32 -7.25 14.11
N ILE A 14 -8.81 -6.76 15.24
CA ILE A 14 -8.76 -5.32 15.54
C ILE A 14 -7.95 -4.54 14.50
N GLY A 15 -6.75 -5.04 14.16
CA GLY A 15 -5.90 -4.45 13.11
C GLY A 15 -6.61 -4.37 11.76
N THR A 16 -7.29 -5.45 11.36
CA THR A 16 -8.11 -5.50 10.15
C THR A 16 -9.20 -4.45 10.16
N LYS A 17 -9.93 -4.31 11.27
CA LYS A 17 -11.01 -3.31 11.41
C LYS A 17 -10.47 -1.89 11.27
N MET A 18 -9.35 -1.57 11.91
CA MET A 18 -8.71 -0.26 11.82
C MET A 18 -8.20 0.03 10.40
N LEU A 19 -7.49 -0.91 9.77
CA LEU A 19 -6.94 -0.71 8.44
C LEU A 19 -8.04 -0.56 7.39
N ASN A 20 -9.08 -1.40 7.43
CA ASN A 20 -10.23 -1.27 6.53
C ASN A 20 -10.95 0.07 6.70
N HIS A 21 -11.07 0.58 7.93
CA HIS A 21 -11.67 1.89 8.15
C HIS A 21 -10.90 3.00 7.41
N VAL A 22 -9.57 3.00 7.50
CA VAL A 22 -8.71 3.96 6.78
C VAL A 22 -8.84 3.77 5.26
N LEU A 23 -8.75 2.53 4.77
CA LEU A 23 -8.87 2.23 3.34
C LEU A 23 -10.22 2.69 2.78
N ASN A 24 -11.31 2.46 3.51
CA ASN A 24 -12.65 2.90 3.10
C ASN A 24 -12.79 4.43 3.04
N ILE A 25 -12.09 5.17 3.91
CA ILE A 25 -12.04 6.64 3.82
C ILE A 25 -11.32 7.05 2.54
N CYS A 26 -10.15 6.48 2.27
CA CYS A 26 -9.38 6.79 1.07
C CYS A 26 -10.15 6.45 -0.22
N GLU A 27 -10.85 5.32 -0.23
CA GLU A 27 -11.68 4.90 -1.36
C GLU A 27 -12.85 5.85 -1.60
N LYS A 28 -13.57 6.26 -0.54
CA LYS A 28 -14.70 7.20 -0.65
C LYS A 28 -14.28 8.59 -1.09
N ASP A 29 -13.12 9.04 -0.64
CA ASP A 29 -12.55 10.33 -1.01
C ASP A 29 -12.06 10.31 -2.47
N GLY A 30 -11.34 9.24 -2.86
CA GLY A 30 -10.89 9.02 -4.23
C GLY A 30 -9.74 9.92 -4.68
N THR A 31 -9.23 10.83 -3.84
CA THR A 31 -8.14 11.76 -4.21
C THR A 31 -6.73 11.23 -3.95
N PHE A 32 -6.59 10.15 -3.17
CA PHE A 32 -5.30 9.59 -2.78
C PHE A 32 -4.70 8.64 -3.83
N ASP A 33 -3.41 8.82 -4.14
CA ASP A 33 -2.69 7.92 -5.05
C ASP A 33 -2.27 6.61 -4.39
N ASN A 34 -1.83 6.69 -3.13
CA ASN A 34 -1.33 5.56 -2.37
C ASN A 34 -1.47 5.80 -0.85
N ILE A 35 -1.30 4.73 -0.09
CA ILE A 35 -1.14 4.76 1.36
C ILE A 35 0.15 4.02 1.72
N TYR A 36 0.94 4.56 2.65
CA TYR A 36 2.19 3.95 3.06
C TYR A 36 2.46 4.07 4.56
N LEU A 37 3.39 3.26 5.04
CA LEU A 37 3.91 3.32 6.41
C LEU A 37 5.35 2.83 6.48
N HIS A 38 5.98 3.09 7.63
CA HIS A 38 7.28 2.52 7.96
C HIS A 38 7.09 1.38 8.95
N VAL A 39 7.76 0.24 8.72
CA VAL A 39 7.77 -0.92 9.60
C VAL A 39 9.22 -1.32 9.84
N GLN A 40 9.63 -1.44 11.10
CA GLN A 40 10.97 -1.91 11.45
C GLN A 40 11.23 -3.28 10.80
N ILE A 41 12.44 -3.50 10.27
CA ILE A 41 12.74 -4.72 9.48
C ILE A 41 12.53 -6.02 10.25
N SER A 42 12.67 -5.99 11.58
CA SER A 42 12.48 -7.15 12.46
C SER A 42 11.01 -7.43 12.81
N ASN A 43 10.07 -6.57 12.41
CA ASN A 43 8.66 -6.73 12.75
C ASN A 43 7.91 -7.55 11.69
N GLU A 44 8.30 -8.82 11.57
CA GLU A 44 7.75 -9.79 10.60
C GLU A 44 6.23 -9.89 10.69
N SER A 45 5.67 -9.90 11.91
CA SER A 45 4.22 -9.96 12.11
C SER A 45 3.48 -8.76 11.50
N ALA A 46 4.07 -7.57 11.51
CA ALA A 46 3.46 -6.39 10.88
C ALA A 46 3.65 -6.45 9.36
N ILE A 47 4.83 -6.83 8.88
CA ILE A 47 5.12 -6.99 7.45
C ILE A 47 4.11 -7.95 6.81
N ASP A 48 3.92 -9.13 7.41
CA ASP A 48 2.96 -10.14 6.94
C ASP A 48 1.52 -9.66 7.02
N PHE A 49 1.18 -8.90 8.07
CA PHE A 49 -0.14 -8.30 8.19
C PHE A 49 -0.40 -7.36 7.00
N TYR A 50 0.49 -6.41 6.72
CA TYR A 50 0.28 -5.44 5.63
C TYR A 50 0.34 -6.07 4.24
N ARG A 51 1.23 -7.05 4.01
CA ARG A 51 1.28 -7.81 2.74
C ARG A 51 -0.06 -8.46 2.40
N LYS A 52 -0.77 -9.00 3.39
CA LYS A 52 -2.11 -9.57 3.19
C LYS A 52 -3.16 -8.55 2.72
N PHE A 53 -2.94 -7.26 2.92
CA PHE A 53 -3.80 -6.18 2.43
C PHE A 53 -3.33 -5.61 1.08
N GLY A 54 -2.32 -6.19 0.45
CA GLY A 54 -1.76 -5.72 -0.81
C GLY A 54 -0.78 -4.56 -0.67
N PHE A 55 -0.13 -4.42 0.49
CA PHE A 55 1.03 -3.54 0.62
C PHE A 55 2.29 -4.27 0.16
N GLU A 56 3.18 -3.53 -0.51
CA GLU A 56 4.46 -3.99 -1.01
C GLU A 56 5.59 -3.19 -0.37
N ILE A 57 6.77 -3.80 -0.20
CA ILE A 57 7.95 -3.07 0.26
C ILE A 57 8.53 -2.33 -0.95
N ILE A 58 8.55 -1.00 -0.89
CA ILE A 58 9.06 -0.15 -1.98
C ILE A 58 10.45 0.42 -1.68
N GLU A 59 10.84 0.46 -0.42
CA GLU A 59 12.11 1.04 0.03
C GLU A 59 12.51 0.43 1.38
N THR A 60 13.81 0.40 1.69
CA THR A 60 14.32 0.18 3.05
C THR A 60 15.15 1.38 3.45
N LYS A 61 14.78 2.03 4.55
CA LYS A 61 15.48 3.17 5.12
C LYS A 61 16.39 2.72 6.24
N ASN A 62 17.69 2.93 6.04
CA ASN A 62 18.70 2.62 7.04
C ASN A 62 18.66 3.66 8.16
N TYR A 63 18.93 3.25 9.40
CA TYR A 63 19.02 4.14 10.58
C TYR A 63 17.76 4.98 10.85
N TYR A 64 16.58 4.47 10.48
CA TYR A 64 15.31 5.17 10.65
C TYR A 64 14.89 5.26 12.13
N CYS A 65 14.98 4.14 12.85
CA CYS A 65 14.63 3.99 14.24
C CYS A 65 15.81 4.37 15.14
N LYS A 66 15.96 5.67 15.45
CA LYS A 66 17.12 6.25 16.15
C LYS A 66 17.46 5.68 17.55
N ARG A 67 16.59 4.86 18.15
CA ARG A 67 16.70 4.43 19.56
C ARG A 67 16.51 2.93 19.78
N ILE A 68 16.31 2.16 18.72
CA ILE A 68 16.04 0.70 18.81
C ILE A 68 16.77 -0.02 17.69
N GLU A 69 17.25 -1.23 17.98
CA GLU A 69 17.91 -2.11 17.01
C GLU A 69 17.00 -3.28 16.59
N PRO A 70 17.00 -3.69 15.31
CA PRO A 70 17.71 -3.06 14.19
C PRO A 70 17.12 -1.67 13.85
N ALA A 71 17.99 -0.69 13.57
CA ALA A 71 17.55 0.68 13.31
C ALA A 71 16.81 0.86 11.97
N ASP A 72 16.84 -0.13 11.09
CA ASP A 72 16.30 -0.01 9.74
C ASP A 72 14.77 -0.22 9.70
N ALA A 73 14.11 0.41 8.73
CA ALA A 73 12.67 0.26 8.50
C ALA A 73 12.34 0.13 7.01
N HIS A 74 11.46 -0.81 6.68
CA HIS A 74 10.84 -0.91 5.37
C HIS A 74 9.75 0.16 5.22
N VAL A 75 9.68 0.78 4.03
CA VAL A 75 8.52 1.53 3.58
C VAL A 75 7.59 0.56 2.86
N LEU A 76 6.41 0.33 3.43
CA LEU A 76 5.36 -0.49 2.82
C LEU A 76 4.33 0.44 2.20
N GLN A 77 3.97 0.22 0.94
CA GLN A 77 3.00 1.04 0.19
C GLN A 77 1.94 0.17 -0.49
N LYS A 78 0.70 0.67 -0.52
CA LYS A 78 -0.37 0.17 -1.37
C LYS A 78 -0.84 1.29 -2.30
N ASN A 79 -0.76 1.05 -3.61
CA ASN A 79 -1.34 1.95 -4.60
C ASN A 79 -2.87 1.85 -4.58
N LEU A 80 -3.55 2.99 -4.60
CA LEU A 80 -5.01 3.08 -4.59
C LEU A 80 -5.58 3.38 -5.98
N ARG A 81 -4.73 3.85 -6.90
CA ARG A 81 -5.07 4.12 -8.30
C ARG A 81 -4.34 3.18 -9.23
N VAL A 82 -5.01 2.83 -10.33
CA VAL A 82 -4.35 2.18 -11.47
C VAL A 82 -3.40 3.21 -12.09
N PRO A 83 -2.16 2.85 -12.47
CA PRO A 83 -1.27 3.77 -13.16
C PRO A 83 -1.99 4.34 -14.39
N SER A 84 -2.19 5.65 -14.38
CA SER A 84 -2.80 6.42 -15.47
C SER A 84 -1.90 6.37 -16.71
N GLY A 85 -1.94 5.26 -17.44
CA GLY A 85 -1.06 5.00 -18.59
C GLY A 85 -1.65 4.12 -19.68
N ARG A 86 -2.95 3.77 -19.61
CA ARG A 86 -3.66 3.15 -20.74
C ARG A 86 -4.87 3.99 -21.09
N ASN A 87 -4.65 5.04 -21.88
CA ASN A 87 -5.72 5.65 -22.66
C ASN A 87 -6.21 4.59 -23.67
N ALA A 88 -7.35 3.97 -23.38
CA ALA A 88 -8.00 3.00 -24.25
C ALA A 88 -8.67 3.66 -25.49
N ASP A 89 -8.53 4.96 -25.67
CA ASP A 89 -9.24 5.75 -26.68
C ASP A 89 -8.47 5.96 -28.00
N VAL A 90 -7.29 5.37 -28.19
CA VAL A 90 -6.43 5.59 -29.39
C VAL A 90 -6.37 4.37 -30.34
N GLN A 91 -7.38 3.48 -30.36
CA GLN A 91 -7.44 2.37 -31.34
C GLN A 91 -8.77 2.29 -32.11
N LYS A 92 -9.27 3.43 -32.61
CA LYS A 92 -10.44 3.42 -33.51
C LYS A 92 -10.34 4.36 -34.71
N THR A 93 -9.20 4.40 -35.40
CA THR A 93 -9.15 4.93 -36.78
C THR A 93 -7.91 4.41 -37.51
N ASP A 94 -7.95 3.17 -38.02
CA ASP A 94 -7.43 2.91 -39.36
C ASP A 94 -8.04 1.62 -39.90
N ASN A 95 -9.14 1.74 -40.63
CA ASN A 95 -9.71 0.68 -41.45
C ASN A 95 -10.47 1.35 -42.59
N ARG A 96 -9.75 2.03 -43.49
CA ARG A 96 -10.28 2.40 -44.81
C ARG A 96 -9.24 2.21 -45.92
N THR A 97 -9.42 1.08 -46.60
CA THR A 97 -9.44 0.96 -48.07
C THR A 97 -8.10 0.91 -48.79
N ASN A 98 -7.68 -0.29 -49.19
CA ASN A 98 -6.93 -0.50 -50.43
C ASN A 98 -7.59 -1.62 -51.25
N TYR A 99 -8.49 -1.22 -52.14
CA TYR A 99 -8.80 -1.95 -53.36
C TYR A 99 -8.53 -0.98 -54.51
N LYS A 100 -7.39 -1.16 -55.19
CA LYS A 100 -7.19 -0.96 -56.63
C LYS A 100 -5.97 -1.75 -57.06
#